data_AF-A0A6P5H1S9-F1
#
_entry.id   AF-A0A6P5H1S9-F1
#
_cell.length_a   1.000
_cell.length_b   1.000
_cell.length_c   1.000
_cell.angle_alpha   90.00
_cell.angle_beta   90.00
_cell.angle_gamma   90.00
#
_symmetry.space_group_name_H-M   'P 1'
#
loop_
_entity.id
_entity.type
_entity.pdbx_description
1 polymer ?
#
loop_
_entity_poly.entity_id
_entity_poly.type
_entity_poly.pdbx_seq_one_letter_code
_entity_poly.pdbx_strand_id
1 'polypeptide(L)'
;MLIEAQFPSIFWTPCVVHTLNLTLKNICAAKNTDANEITFDECSWITIIAEDVACIKNFILNHSMRLAIFNEFVNLKMLAVAETRFASVIVMLRRFKQIKRGLQNMVVSDKWASYKEDDVGKAQFVKDRILNDLWWDQINYILSFTEPIYEMLRIADTDKPCLHLMYETWDSMIEKVKVAIYRREGKKEDEESSFYSVVHKILIDRWAKSNTPLHCLAHSLNPRYYSSSWLNEDPNRVPPHRDLEISKMRNKCLKRFFPNNEERRVVNEEFANFFTVGEGFDEHDSIGDRGVLDPKKWWGHPWCGSIYAPKFGPKVTWPILLLFMLRAELEYLLIHSLHEEE
;
A
#
# COMPACT_ATOMS: atom_id res chain seq x y z
N MET A 1 12.42 12.46 -18.69
CA MET A 1 11.42 11.81 -19.56
C MET A 1 10.97 12.82 -20.62
N LEU A 2 10.65 12.42 -21.86
CA LEU A 2 10.34 13.35 -22.96
C LEU A 2 9.20 14.33 -22.63
N ILE A 3 8.17 13.88 -21.90
CA ILE A 3 7.02 14.71 -21.49
C ILE A 3 7.43 15.79 -20.49
N GLU A 4 8.19 15.47 -19.44
CA GLU A 4 8.64 16.47 -18.45
C GLU A 4 9.57 17.52 -19.05
N ALA A 5 10.31 17.17 -20.10
CA ALA A 5 11.16 18.12 -20.83
C ALA A 5 10.33 19.12 -21.65
N GLN A 6 9.18 18.69 -22.17
CA GLN A 6 8.26 19.54 -22.94
C GLN A 6 7.28 20.31 -22.05
N PHE A 7 6.89 19.73 -20.91
CA PHE A 7 5.93 20.29 -19.96
C PHE A 7 6.52 20.28 -18.55
N PRO A 8 7.28 21.32 -18.17
CA PRO A 8 7.98 21.37 -16.89
C PRO A 8 7.07 21.32 -15.66
N SER A 9 5.78 21.65 -15.79
CA SER A 9 4.79 21.59 -14.71
C SER A 9 4.21 20.20 -14.45
N ILE A 10 4.37 19.24 -15.37
CA ILE A 10 3.90 17.86 -15.20
C ILE A 10 4.92 17.07 -14.39
N PHE A 11 4.49 16.39 -13.34
CA PHE A 11 5.33 15.51 -12.55
C PHE A 11 5.12 14.06 -12.98
N TRP A 12 6.18 13.39 -13.40
CA TRP A 12 6.12 11.93 -13.47
C TRP A 12 6.23 11.33 -12.07
N THR A 13 5.28 10.47 -11.71
CA THR A 13 5.29 9.74 -10.43
C THR A 13 5.07 8.24 -10.70
N PRO A 14 5.92 7.35 -10.15
CA PRO A 14 5.70 5.91 -10.23
C PRO A 14 4.36 5.50 -9.62
N CYS A 15 3.71 4.50 -10.20
CA CYS A 15 2.46 3.97 -9.66
C CYS A 15 2.70 3.34 -8.29
N VAL A 16 2.00 3.81 -7.26
CA VAL A 16 2.12 3.27 -5.89
C VAL A 16 1.68 1.80 -5.84
N VAL A 17 0.58 1.46 -6.50
CA VAL A 17 0.09 0.07 -6.61
C VAL A 17 1.17 -0.82 -7.24
N HIS A 18 1.81 -0.35 -8.31
CA HIS A 18 2.90 -1.08 -8.95
C HIS A 18 4.12 -1.24 -8.01
N THR A 19 4.51 -0.19 -7.29
CA THR A 19 5.59 -0.24 -6.30
C THR A 19 5.30 -1.26 -5.19
N LEU A 20 4.09 -1.25 -4.63
CA LEU A 20 3.68 -2.18 -3.58
C LEU A 20 3.63 -3.62 -4.11
N ASN A 21 3.18 -3.83 -5.35
CA ASN A 21 3.21 -5.15 -5.96
C ASN A 21 4.64 -5.66 -6.16
N LEU A 22 5.56 -4.81 -6.62
CA LEU A 22 6.97 -5.16 -6.72
C LEU A 22 7.60 -5.44 -5.34
N THR A 23 7.16 -4.75 -4.30
CA THR A 23 7.54 -5.02 -2.90
C THR A 23 7.12 -6.44 -2.51
N LEU A 24 5.84 -6.79 -2.71
CA LEU A 24 5.34 -8.13 -2.43
C LEU A 24 6.03 -9.20 -3.26
N LYS A 25 6.37 -8.92 -4.53
CA LYS A 25 7.13 -9.84 -5.37
C LYS A 25 8.54 -10.08 -4.84
N ASN A 26 9.24 -9.04 -4.39
CA ASN A 26 10.57 -9.18 -3.80
C ASN A 26 10.55 -10.03 -2.51
N ILE A 27 9.46 -9.96 -1.74
CA ILE A 27 9.27 -10.73 -0.50
C ILE A 27 8.82 -12.17 -0.80
N CYS A 28 7.78 -12.34 -1.62
CA CYS A 28 7.09 -13.63 -1.78
C CYS A 28 7.65 -14.52 -2.90
N ALA A 29 8.55 -13.99 -3.72
CA ALA A 29 9.15 -14.69 -4.85
C ALA A 29 10.64 -14.34 -4.96
N ALA A 30 11.34 -14.33 -3.83
CA ALA A 30 12.78 -14.10 -3.77
C ALA A 30 13.51 -15.12 -4.65
N LYS A 31 14.41 -14.65 -5.50
CA LYS A 31 15.24 -15.49 -6.38
C LYS A 31 16.64 -15.61 -5.82
N ASN A 32 17.22 -16.80 -5.95
CA ASN A 32 18.62 -17.04 -5.64
C ASN A 32 19.50 -16.50 -6.77
N THR A 33 20.08 -15.33 -6.55
CA THR A 33 21.07 -14.70 -7.42
C THR A 33 22.15 -14.08 -6.53
N ASP A 34 23.37 -13.90 -7.05
CA ASP A 34 24.50 -13.33 -6.29
C ASP A 34 24.17 -11.96 -5.66
N ALA A 35 23.28 -11.19 -6.28
CA ALA A 35 22.84 -9.87 -5.79
C ALA A 35 21.71 -9.93 -4.75
N ASN A 36 21.13 -11.10 -4.48
CA ASN A 36 19.93 -11.28 -3.67
C ASN A 36 20.01 -12.47 -2.70
N GLU A 37 21.22 -12.98 -2.42
CA GLU A 37 21.48 -14.13 -1.55
C GLU A 37 20.84 -13.96 -0.16
N ILE A 38 21.14 -12.85 0.54
CA ILE A 38 20.59 -12.57 1.87
C ILE A 38 19.06 -12.53 1.86
N THR A 39 18.46 -11.90 0.85
CA THR A 39 17.00 -11.85 0.71
C THR A 39 16.43 -13.22 0.44
N PHE A 40 17.11 -14.03 -0.37
CA PHE A 40 16.70 -15.40 -0.66
C PHE A 40 16.74 -16.26 0.60
N ASP A 41 17.80 -16.18 1.39
CA ASP A 41 17.93 -16.94 2.63
C ASP A 41 16.80 -16.61 3.61
N GLU A 42 16.47 -15.33 3.77
CA GLU A 42 15.44 -14.87 4.71
C GLU A 42 13.99 -15.05 4.21
N CYS A 43 13.76 -15.04 2.89
CA CYS A 43 12.40 -15.04 2.31
C CYS A 43 12.04 -16.32 1.52
N SER A 44 12.99 -17.20 1.19
CA SER A 44 12.74 -18.38 0.34
C SER A 44 11.67 -19.32 0.89
N TRP A 45 11.54 -19.41 2.21
CA TRP A 45 10.50 -20.20 2.86
C TRP A 45 9.08 -19.76 2.45
N ILE A 46 8.87 -18.47 2.14
CA ILE A 46 7.58 -17.94 1.68
C ILE A 46 7.24 -18.51 0.30
N THR A 47 8.23 -18.57 -0.59
CA THR A 47 8.10 -19.17 -1.92
C THR A 47 7.72 -20.64 -1.80
N ILE A 48 8.37 -21.39 -0.90
CA ILE A 48 8.07 -22.81 -0.65
C ILE A 48 6.62 -22.99 -0.19
N ILE A 49 6.13 -22.17 0.75
CA ILE A 49 4.73 -22.23 1.20
C ILE A 49 3.76 -21.90 0.05
N ALA A 50 4.08 -20.91 -0.78
CA ALA A 50 3.25 -20.55 -1.93
C ALA A 50 3.18 -21.69 -2.98
N GLU A 51 4.32 -22.34 -3.26
CA GLU A 51 4.42 -23.49 -4.15
C GLU A 51 3.66 -24.71 -3.60
N ASP A 52 3.76 -24.99 -2.30
CA ASP A 52 2.98 -26.06 -1.63
C ASP A 52 1.47 -25.82 -1.82
N VAL A 53 0.99 -24.59 -1.58
CA VAL A 53 -0.43 -24.22 -1.77
C VAL A 53 -0.84 -24.35 -3.24
N ALA A 54 -0.01 -23.93 -4.18
CA ALA A 54 -0.27 -24.07 -5.61
C ALA A 54 -0.34 -25.55 -6.03
N CYS A 55 0.54 -26.39 -5.50
CA CYS A 55 0.55 -27.84 -5.70
C CYS A 55 -0.75 -28.48 -5.18
N ILE A 56 -1.14 -28.17 -3.94
CA ILE A 56 -2.39 -28.66 -3.33
C ILE A 56 -3.60 -28.24 -4.18
N LYS A 57 -3.66 -26.97 -4.58
CA LYS A 57 -4.73 -26.44 -5.45
C LYS A 57 -4.81 -27.24 -6.75
N ASN A 58 -3.70 -27.37 -7.46
CA ASN A 58 -3.66 -28.07 -8.76
C ASN A 58 -4.02 -29.55 -8.60
N PHE A 59 -3.56 -30.19 -7.52
CA PHE A 59 -3.89 -31.57 -7.20
C PHE A 59 -5.41 -31.75 -7.02
N ILE A 60 -6.08 -30.85 -6.31
CA ILE A 60 -7.52 -30.96 -6.05
C ILE A 60 -8.33 -30.61 -7.31
N LEU A 61 -8.00 -29.51 -8.00
CA LEU A 61 -8.84 -28.93 -9.05
C LEU A 61 -8.70 -29.63 -10.41
N ASN A 62 -7.55 -30.23 -10.72
CA ASN A 62 -7.30 -30.79 -12.06
C ASN A 62 -7.92 -32.17 -12.30
N HIS A 63 -8.52 -32.79 -11.28
CA HIS A 63 -9.15 -34.11 -11.40
C HIS A 63 -10.62 -34.03 -10.98
N SER A 64 -11.52 -34.40 -11.89
CA SER A 64 -12.97 -34.23 -11.75
C SER A 64 -13.52 -34.84 -10.45
N MET A 65 -13.08 -36.05 -10.07
CA MET A 65 -13.53 -36.69 -8.83
C MET A 65 -13.03 -35.95 -7.57
N ARG A 66 -11.78 -35.46 -7.55
CA ARG A 66 -11.23 -34.72 -6.40
C ARG A 66 -11.93 -33.37 -6.25
N LEU A 67 -12.20 -32.71 -7.37
CA LEU A 67 -13.01 -31.50 -7.42
C LEU A 67 -14.44 -31.75 -6.92
N ALA A 68 -15.06 -32.87 -7.30
CA ALA A 68 -16.39 -33.23 -6.83
C ALA A 68 -16.41 -33.42 -5.31
N ILE A 69 -15.46 -34.18 -4.76
CA ILE A 69 -15.29 -34.35 -3.31
C ILE A 69 -15.07 -32.98 -2.65
N PHE A 70 -14.15 -32.16 -3.16
CA PHE A 70 -13.89 -30.81 -2.63
C PHE A 70 -15.15 -29.95 -2.52
N ASN A 71 -15.99 -29.93 -3.55
CA ASN A 71 -17.22 -29.12 -3.58
C ASN A 71 -18.26 -29.58 -2.54
N GLU A 72 -18.16 -30.79 -1.99
CA GLU A 72 -19.04 -31.25 -0.91
C GLU A 72 -18.61 -30.68 0.46
N PHE A 73 -17.31 -30.43 0.66
CA PHE A 73 -16.76 -29.97 1.94
C PHE A 73 -16.48 -28.45 1.97
N VAL A 74 -16.35 -27.82 0.80
CA VAL A 74 -15.93 -26.43 0.67
C VAL A 74 -16.88 -25.67 -0.25
N ASN A 75 -17.63 -24.71 0.32
CA ASN A 75 -18.56 -23.86 -0.42
C ASN A 75 -17.88 -22.72 -1.20
N LEU A 76 -16.62 -22.44 -0.91
CA LEU A 76 -15.84 -21.37 -1.51
C LEU A 76 -14.86 -21.92 -2.54
N LYS A 77 -14.99 -21.49 -3.80
CA LYS A 77 -14.02 -21.86 -4.85
C LYS A 77 -12.62 -21.36 -4.51
N MET A 78 -11.60 -22.18 -4.71
CA MET A 78 -10.21 -21.71 -4.75
C MET A 78 -10.04 -20.72 -5.92
N LEU A 79 -9.30 -19.63 -5.69
CA LEU A 79 -9.10 -18.63 -6.73
C LEU A 79 -8.00 -19.08 -7.70
N ALA A 80 -8.31 -19.07 -8.99
CA ALA A 80 -7.30 -19.00 -10.05
C ALA A 80 -6.90 -17.53 -10.19
N VAL A 81 -5.92 -17.09 -9.39
CA VAL A 81 -5.35 -15.76 -9.55
C VAL A 81 -4.30 -15.84 -10.65
N ALA A 82 -4.49 -15.10 -11.75
CA ALA A 82 -3.46 -14.96 -12.77
C ALA A 82 -2.20 -14.32 -12.14
N GLU A 83 -1.01 -14.77 -12.52
CA GLU A 83 0.26 -14.22 -12.01
C GLU A 83 0.40 -12.70 -12.25
N THR A 84 -0.34 -12.19 -13.24
CA THR A 84 -0.37 -10.77 -13.63
C THR A 84 -1.19 -9.88 -12.69
N ARG A 85 -1.99 -10.44 -11.78
CA ARG A 85 -2.79 -9.65 -10.83
C ARG A 85 -1.98 -9.30 -9.59
N PHE A 86 -2.12 -8.06 -9.13
CA PHE A 86 -1.40 -7.55 -7.97
C PHE A 86 -1.58 -8.43 -6.72
N ALA A 87 -0.49 -8.62 -5.97
CA ALA A 87 -0.48 -9.39 -4.71
C ALA A 87 -1.01 -10.83 -4.85
N SER A 88 -0.83 -11.48 -6.01
CA SER A 88 -1.41 -12.79 -6.34
C SER A 88 -1.17 -13.88 -5.29
N VAL A 89 0.07 -14.01 -4.79
CA VAL A 89 0.43 -14.95 -3.72
C VAL A 89 -0.38 -14.68 -2.45
N ILE A 90 -0.46 -13.43 -2.01
CA ILE A 90 -1.20 -13.05 -0.79
C ILE A 90 -2.69 -13.32 -0.95
N VAL A 91 -3.29 -12.96 -2.09
CA VAL A 91 -4.70 -13.23 -2.37
C VAL A 91 -4.99 -14.74 -2.36
N MET A 92 -4.10 -15.55 -2.95
CA MET A 92 -4.21 -17.01 -2.94
C MET A 92 -4.14 -17.57 -1.52
N LEU A 93 -3.15 -17.15 -0.72
CA LEU A 93 -2.98 -17.60 0.67
C LEU A 93 -4.17 -17.20 1.56
N ARG A 94 -4.69 -15.96 1.42
CA ARG A 94 -5.90 -15.51 2.14
C ARG A 94 -7.09 -16.39 1.81
N ARG A 95 -7.30 -16.69 0.53
CA ARG A 95 -8.39 -17.57 0.10
C ARG A 95 -8.22 -18.99 0.63
N PHE A 96 -7.00 -19.52 0.56
CA PHE A 96 -6.68 -20.87 1.03
C PHE A 96 -6.92 -21.01 2.54
N LYS A 97 -6.54 -20.00 3.34
CA LYS A 97 -6.84 -19.95 4.78
C LYS A 97 -8.35 -19.97 5.08
N GLN A 98 -9.17 -19.26 4.29
CA GLN A 98 -10.63 -19.24 4.50
C GLN A 98 -11.29 -20.62 4.38
N ILE A 99 -10.68 -21.52 3.60
CA ILE A 99 -11.20 -22.87 3.36
C ILE A 99 -10.50 -23.96 4.19
N LYS A 100 -9.59 -23.60 5.11
CA LYS A 100 -8.81 -24.54 5.95
C LYS A 100 -9.68 -25.65 6.54
N ARG A 101 -10.78 -25.29 7.22
CA ARG A 101 -11.64 -26.27 7.91
C ARG A 101 -12.29 -27.27 6.95
N GLY A 102 -12.77 -26.81 5.81
CA GLY A 102 -13.36 -27.69 4.80
C GLY A 102 -12.32 -28.63 4.18
N LEU A 103 -11.09 -28.14 3.93
CA LEU A 103 -9.98 -28.97 3.49
C LEU A 103 -9.59 -30.04 4.51
N GLN A 104 -9.51 -29.67 5.80
CA GLN A 104 -9.20 -30.61 6.88
C GLN A 104 -10.24 -31.73 6.98
N ASN A 105 -11.53 -31.38 6.94
CA ASN A 105 -12.62 -32.36 6.94
C ASN A 105 -12.60 -33.26 5.69
N MET A 106 -12.26 -32.68 4.54
CA MET A 106 -12.17 -33.42 3.28
C MET A 106 -11.12 -34.54 3.36
N VAL A 107 -9.88 -34.23 3.77
CA VAL A 107 -8.75 -35.20 3.72
C VAL A 107 -8.81 -36.30 4.79
N VAL A 108 -9.69 -36.17 5.78
CA VAL A 108 -9.96 -37.21 6.79
C VAL A 108 -11.25 -37.99 6.51
N SER A 109 -11.98 -37.64 5.45
CA SER A 109 -13.25 -38.31 5.13
C SER A 109 -13.06 -39.69 4.51
N ASP A 110 -14.04 -40.57 4.72
CA ASP A 110 -14.08 -41.89 4.07
C ASP A 110 -14.10 -41.76 2.54
N LYS A 111 -14.72 -40.70 2.01
CA LYS A 111 -14.74 -40.42 0.56
C LYS A 111 -13.32 -40.21 0.03
N TRP A 112 -12.52 -39.42 0.74
CA TRP A 112 -11.11 -39.24 0.39
C TRP A 112 -10.32 -40.56 0.50
N ALA A 113 -10.53 -41.33 1.57
CA ALA A 113 -9.85 -42.61 1.77
C ALA A 113 -10.26 -43.71 0.75
N SER A 114 -11.52 -43.69 0.29
CA SER A 114 -12.06 -44.64 -0.69
C SER A 114 -11.68 -44.32 -2.14
N TYR A 115 -11.20 -43.10 -2.39
CA TYR A 115 -10.71 -42.71 -3.70
C TYR A 115 -9.43 -43.49 -4.00
N LYS A 116 -9.46 -44.28 -5.09
CA LYS A 116 -8.27 -44.98 -5.58
C LYS A 116 -7.37 -43.96 -6.24
N GLU A 117 -6.29 -43.62 -5.56
CA GLU A 117 -5.33 -42.61 -6.00
C GLU A 117 -4.46 -43.14 -7.14
N ASP A 118 -4.40 -42.40 -8.25
CA ASP A 118 -3.42 -42.64 -9.33
C ASP A 118 -2.00 -42.20 -8.92
N ASP A 119 -1.87 -41.42 -7.84
CA ASP A 119 -0.62 -40.80 -7.36
C ASP A 119 -0.61 -40.69 -5.82
N VAL A 120 -0.35 -41.82 -5.16
CA VAL A 120 -0.41 -41.97 -3.70
C VAL A 120 0.55 -41.01 -2.97
N GLY A 121 1.71 -40.75 -3.55
CA GLY A 121 2.71 -39.86 -2.96
C GLY A 121 2.21 -38.43 -2.84
N LYS A 122 1.62 -37.87 -3.91
CA LYS A 122 1.07 -36.51 -3.88
C LYS A 122 -0.14 -36.38 -2.96
N ALA A 123 -0.98 -37.39 -2.89
CA ALA A 123 -2.14 -37.35 -2.02
C ALA A 123 -1.75 -37.38 -0.53
N GLN A 124 -0.76 -38.19 -0.17
CA GLN A 124 -0.20 -38.20 1.18
C GLN A 124 0.44 -36.84 1.52
N PHE A 125 1.22 -36.26 0.60
CA PHE A 125 1.76 -34.90 0.77
C PHE A 125 0.67 -33.85 1.04
N VAL A 126 -0.44 -33.88 0.27
CA VAL A 126 -1.58 -32.96 0.46
C VAL A 126 -2.20 -33.14 1.84
N LYS A 127 -2.44 -34.40 2.26
CA LYS A 127 -2.99 -34.72 3.58
C LYS A 127 -2.08 -34.25 4.70
N ASP A 128 -0.78 -34.52 4.61
CA ASP A 128 0.21 -34.12 5.61
C ASP A 128 0.29 -32.61 5.77
N ARG A 129 0.28 -31.85 4.66
CA ARG A 129 0.27 -30.38 4.71
C ARG A 129 -1.02 -29.82 5.31
N ILE A 130 -2.18 -30.31 4.87
CA ILE A 130 -3.48 -29.82 5.33
C ILE A 130 -3.71 -30.09 6.83
N LEU A 131 -3.17 -31.19 7.37
CA LEU A 131 -3.30 -31.55 8.79
C LEU A 131 -2.18 -30.99 9.67
N ASN A 132 -1.16 -30.35 9.10
CA ASN A 132 -0.03 -29.80 9.86
C ASN A 132 -0.32 -28.37 10.34
N ASP A 133 -0.58 -28.21 11.65
CA ASP A 133 -0.86 -26.89 12.23
C ASP A 133 0.34 -25.93 12.22
N LEU A 134 1.58 -26.43 12.35
CA LEU A 134 2.78 -25.59 12.25
C LEU A 134 2.93 -24.99 10.85
N TRP A 135 2.57 -25.76 9.81
CA TRP A 135 2.57 -25.27 8.43
C TRP A 135 1.49 -24.20 8.22
N TRP A 136 0.29 -24.38 8.80
CA TRP A 136 -0.74 -23.34 8.80
C TRP A 136 -0.30 -22.08 9.55
N ASP A 137 0.50 -22.22 10.61
CA ASP A 137 1.05 -21.09 11.33
C ASP A 137 2.06 -20.28 10.50
N GLN A 138 2.77 -20.90 9.57
CA GLN A 138 3.58 -20.18 8.58
C GLN A 138 2.70 -19.36 7.62
N ILE A 139 1.58 -19.91 7.13
CA ILE A 139 0.62 -19.14 6.32
C ILE A 139 0.04 -17.97 7.13
N ASN A 140 -0.32 -18.20 8.39
CA ASN A 140 -0.79 -17.15 9.29
C ASN A 140 0.26 -16.05 9.47
N TYR A 141 1.52 -16.43 9.58
CA TYR A 141 2.63 -15.49 9.71
C TYR A 141 2.76 -14.61 8.46
N ILE A 142 2.84 -15.22 7.28
CA ILE A 142 2.90 -14.51 5.99
C ILE A 142 1.77 -13.48 5.88
N LEU A 143 0.54 -13.92 6.13
CA LEU A 143 -0.62 -13.04 6.05
C LEU A 143 -0.58 -11.92 7.08
N SER A 144 -0.07 -12.18 8.29
CA SER A 144 -0.04 -11.18 9.36
C SER A 144 0.89 -10.01 9.02
N PHE A 145 2.11 -10.25 8.55
CA PHE A 145 3.04 -9.15 8.28
C PHE A 145 2.83 -8.53 6.90
N THR A 146 2.20 -9.23 5.96
CA THR A 146 1.86 -8.65 4.63
C THR A 146 0.52 -7.92 4.61
N GLU A 147 -0.33 -8.08 5.64
CA GLU A 147 -1.62 -7.38 5.72
C GLU A 147 -1.48 -5.85 5.60
N PRO A 148 -0.56 -5.16 6.31
CA PRO A 148 -0.43 -3.70 6.16
C PRO A 148 -0.03 -3.26 4.73
N ILE A 149 0.78 -4.06 4.04
CA ILE A 149 1.17 -3.81 2.64
C ILE A 149 -0.06 -4.00 1.72
N TYR A 150 -0.84 -5.05 1.96
CA TYR A 150 -2.06 -5.33 1.22
C TYR A 150 -3.14 -4.27 1.46
N GLU A 151 -3.33 -3.81 2.70
CA GLU A 151 -4.25 -2.72 3.05
C GLU A 151 -3.88 -1.42 2.32
N MET A 152 -2.59 -1.05 2.30
CA MET A 152 -2.13 0.11 1.55
C MET A 152 -2.39 -0.05 0.05
N LEU A 153 -2.17 -1.24 -0.51
CA LEU A 153 -2.50 -1.52 -1.91
C LEU A 153 -3.98 -1.27 -2.18
N ARG A 154 -4.87 -1.70 -1.28
CA ARG A 154 -6.32 -1.46 -1.40
C ARG A 154 -6.72 0.01 -1.27
N ILE A 155 -5.96 0.82 -0.54
CA ILE A 155 -6.17 2.28 -0.45
C ILE A 155 -5.76 2.96 -1.76
N ALA A 156 -4.63 2.54 -2.34
CA ALA A 156 -4.10 3.09 -3.59
C ALA A 156 -4.88 2.61 -4.83
N ASP A 157 -5.47 1.41 -4.76
CA ASP A 157 -6.27 0.79 -5.82
C ASP A 157 -7.75 1.23 -5.75
N THR A 158 -7.99 2.55 -5.75
CA THR A 158 -9.34 3.15 -5.77
C THR A 158 -9.40 4.36 -6.70
N ASP A 159 -10.58 4.69 -7.21
CA ASP A 159 -10.81 5.91 -8.00
C ASP A 159 -10.83 7.20 -7.16
N LYS A 160 -10.48 7.13 -5.87
CA LYS A 160 -10.52 8.27 -4.96
C LYS A 160 -9.12 8.89 -4.81
N PRO A 161 -9.06 10.23 -4.72
CA PRO A 161 -7.90 10.97 -4.27
C PRO A 161 -7.21 10.39 -3.05
N CYS A 162 -6.03 9.80 -3.26
CA CYS A 162 -5.27 9.11 -2.24
C CYS A 162 -3.80 9.56 -2.16
N LEU A 163 -3.31 10.35 -3.11
CA LEU A 163 -1.90 10.82 -3.13
C LEU A 163 -1.47 11.49 -1.81
N HIS A 164 -2.35 12.28 -1.19
CA HIS A 164 -2.09 12.95 0.08
C HIS A 164 -2.00 12.00 1.30
N LEU A 165 -2.42 10.75 1.14
CA LEU A 165 -2.32 9.70 2.17
C LEU A 165 -1.02 8.93 2.05
N MET A 166 -0.45 8.81 0.84
CA MET A 166 0.60 7.84 0.53
C MET A 166 1.81 7.91 1.44
N TYR A 167 2.28 9.11 1.79
CA TYR A 167 3.43 9.28 2.69
C TYR A 167 3.16 8.70 4.08
N GLU A 168 2.05 9.11 4.72
CA GLU A 168 1.65 8.64 6.05
C GLU A 168 1.31 7.15 6.04
N THR A 169 0.57 6.69 5.03
CA THR A 169 0.19 5.29 4.92
C THR A 169 1.42 4.40 4.73
N TRP A 170 2.46 4.87 4.03
CA TRP A 170 3.70 4.12 3.87
C TRP A 170 4.45 3.99 5.19
N ASP A 171 4.62 5.10 5.91
CA ASP A 171 5.31 5.14 7.20
C ASP A 171 4.60 4.23 8.23
N SER A 172 3.28 4.41 8.37
CA SER A 172 2.46 3.56 9.24
C SER A 172 2.47 2.08 8.82
N MET A 173 2.55 1.78 7.52
CA MET A 173 2.64 0.42 7.01
C MET A 173 3.94 -0.25 7.44
N ILE A 174 5.08 0.45 7.37
CA ILE A 174 6.38 -0.08 7.81
C ILE A 174 6.33 -0.45 9.30
N GLU A 175 5.80 0.44 10.15
CA GLU A 175 5.70 0.19 11.58
C GLU A 175 4.78 -0.99 11.90
N LYS A 176 3.64 -1.11 11.21
CA LYS A 176 2.74 -2.27 11.37
C LYS A 176 3.38 -3.58 10.91
N VAL A 177 4.18 -3.56 9.84
CA VAL A 177 4.97 -4.72 9.39
C VAL A 177 5.96 -5.13 10.47
N LYS A 178 6.70 -4.16 11.05
CA LYS A 178 7.63 -4.40 12.16
C LYS A 178 6.94 -5.07 13.34
N VAL A 179 5.84 -4.50 13.81
CA VAL A 179 5.06 -5.02 14.94
C VAL A 179 4.60 -6.45 14.68
N ALA A 180 4.12 -6.75 13.46
CA ALA A 180 3.67 -8.09 13.10
C ALA A 180 4.82 -9.12 13.11
N ILE A 181 6.00 -8.75 12.60
CA ILE A 181 7.20 -9.60 12.59
C ILE A 181 7.72 -9.81 14.02
N TYR A 182 7.93 -8.74 14.78
CA TYR A 182 8.50 -8.79 16.12
C TYR A 182 7.61 -9.58 17.08
N ARG A 183 6.29 -9.42 16.98
CA ARG A 183 5.34 -10.22 17.77
C ARG A 183 5.49 -11.72 17.51
N ARG A 184 5.74 -12.13 16.26
CA ARG A 184 5.88 -13.54 15.88
C ARG A 184 7.24 -14.11 16.27
N GLU A 185 8.28 -13.30 16.23
CA GLU A 185 9.63 -13.66 16.65
C GLU A 185 9.84 -13.54 18.17
N GLY A 186 8.89 -12.98 18.90
CA GLY A 186 8.99 -12.76 20.35
C GLY A 186 10.00 -11.67 20.73
N LYS A 187 10.25 -10.71 19.83
CA LYS A 187 11.25 -9.65 19.98
C LYS A 187 10.67 -8.37 20.58
N LYS A 188 11.47 -7.69 21.39
CA LYS A 188 11.26 -6.32 21.89
C LYS A 188 11.71 -5.29 20.86
N GLU A 189 11.30 -4.04 21.03
CA GLU A 189 11.56 -2.95 20.06
C GLU A 189 13.05 -2.67 19.83
N ASP A 190 13.88 -2.91 20.83
CA ASP A 190 15.34 -2.73 20.84
C ASP A 190 16.11 -3.94 20.28
N GLU A 191 15.44 -5.08 20.08
CA GLU A 191 16.08 -6.27 19.52
C GLU A 191 16.12 -6.24 17.99
N GLU A 192 17.20 -6.76 17.42
CA GLU A 192 17.39 -6.84 15.97
C GLU A 192 16.73 -8.09 15.39
N SER A 193 16.05 -7.98 14.26
CA SER A 193 15.51 -9.10 13.48
C SER A 193 16.14 -9.12 12.09
N SER A 194 16.79 -10.22 11.71
CA SER A 194 17.39 -10.36 10.38
C SER A 194 16.32 -10.34 9.28
N PHE A 195 15.23 -11.08 9.50
CA PHE A 195 14.08 -11.10 8.61
C PHE A 195 13.44 -9.71 8.46
N TYR A 196 13.16 -9.01 9.57
CA TYR A 196 12.66 -7.63 9.48
C TYR A 196 13.64 -6.71 8.77
N SER A 197 14.95 -6.85 9.01
CA SER A 197 15.96 -6.01 8.36
C SER A 197 15.91 -6.15 6.83
N VAL A 198 15.75 -7.37 6.32
CA VAL A 198 15.55 -7.63 4.89
C VAL A 198 14.24 -7.03 4.39
N VAL A 199 13.11 -7.30 5.07
CA VAL A 199 11.79 -6.77 4.67
C VAL A 199 11.77 -5.24 4.69
N HIS A 200 12.28 -4.63 5.75
CA HIS A 200 12.43 -3.19 5.91
C HIS A 200 13.29 -2.60 4.80
N LYS A 201 14.43 -3.22 4.48
CA LYS A 201 15.28 -2.79 3.36
C LYS A 201 14.52 -2.81 2.03
N ILE A 202 13.76 -3.88 1.75
CA ILE A 202 12.92 -3.94 0.54
C ILE A 202 11.91 -2.79 0.51
N LEU A 203 11.25 -2.50 1.65
CA LEU A 203 10.28 -1.42 1.77
C LEU A 203 10.93 -0.05 1.53
N ILE A 204 12.05 0.24 2.18
CA ILE A 204 12.77 1.52 2.04
C ILE A 204 13.33 1.69 0.61
N ASP A 205 13.94 0.65 0.02
CA ASP A 205 14.48 0.72 -1.34
C ASP A 205 13.37 0.98 -2.38
N ARG A 206 12.15 0.50 -2.12
CA ARG A 206 10.95 0.75 -2.95
C ARG A 206 10.36 2.13 -2.71
N TRP A 207 10.31 2.58 -1.46
CA TRP A 207 9.89 3.93 -1.10
C TRP A 207 10.81 4.98 -1.70
N ALA A 208 12.13 4.85 -1.54
CA ALA A 208 13.10 5.81 -2.05
C ALA A 208 13.00 6.03 -3.57
N LYS A 209 12.54 5.01 -4.32
CA LYS A 209 12.33 5.09 -5.78
C LYS A 209 10.96 5.66 -6.17
N SER A 210 10.00 5.67 -5.26
CA SER A 210 8.61 6.09 -5.52
C SER A 210 8.19 7.37 -4.81
N ASN A 211 8.86 7.75 -3.73
CA ASN A 211 8.67 9.00 -3.03
C ASN A 211 9.11 10.15 -3.95
N THR A 212 8.18 11.06 -4.24
CA THR A 212 8.41 12.18 -5.15
C THR A 212 8.11 13.49 -4.44
N PRO A 213 8.67 14.63 -4.91
CA PRO A 213 8.28 15.95 -4.43
C PRO A 213 6.76 16.19 -4.38
N LEU A 214 6.01 15.54 -5.28
CA LEU A 214 4.56 15.64 -5.34
C LEU A 214 3.88 14.93 -4.16
N HIS A 215 4.36 13.76 -3.74
CA HIS A 215 3.87 13.09 -2.52
C HIS A 215 4.03 13.98 -1.28
N CYS A 216 5.20 14.60 -1.12
CA CYS A 216 5.47 15.49 0.01
C CYS A 216 4.62 16.77 -0.04
N LEU A 217 4.38 17.34 -1.22
CA LEU A 217 3.46 18.48 -1.38
C LEU A 217 2.03 18.07 -1.04
N ALA A 218 1.54 16.95 -1.59
CA ALA A 218 0.19 16.44 -1.32
C ALA A 218 -0.03 16.15 0.17
N HIS A 219 0.92 15.50 0.82
CA HIS A 219 0.92 15.29 2.27
C HIS A 219 0.90 16.64 3.01
N SER A 220 1.73 17.60 2.61
CA SER A 220 1.77 18.94 3.23
C SER A 220 0.45 19.72 3.15
N LEU A 221 -0.43 19.41 2.19
CA LEU A 221 -1.72 20.09 2.03
C LEU A 221 -2.88 19.37 2.71
N ASN A 222 -2.65 18.25 3.38
CA ASN A 222 -3.72 17.59 4.11
C ASN A 222 -3.88 18.24 5.50
N PRO A 223 -5.03 18.91 5.80
CA PRO A 223 -5.24 19.59 7.07
C PRO A 223 -5.13 18.66 8.28
N ARG A 224 -5.46 17.38 8.10
CA ARG A 224 -5.40 16.35 9.16
C ARG A 224 -4.05 16.32 9.84
N TYR A 225 -2.96 16.46 9.10
CA TYR A 225 -1.60 16.36 9.66
C TYR A 225 -1.16 17.60 10.46
N TYR A 226 -2.04 18.60 10.58
CA TYR A 226 -1.86 19.77 11.45
C TYR A 226 -2.84 19.75 12.62
N SER A 227 -3.71 18.74 12.71
CA SER A 227 -4.69 18.61 13.80
C SER A 227 -4.06 18.04 15.06
N SER A 228 -4.49 18.53 16.22
CA SER A 228 -4.08 17.96 17.51
C SER A 228 -4.48 16.49 17.64
N SER A 229 -5.62 16.08 17.07
CA SER A 229 -6.04 14.68 17.07
C SER A 229 -5.02 13.75 16.43
N TRP A 230 -4.44 14.14 15.29
CA TRP A 230 -3.44 13.31 14.60
C TRP A 230 -2.06 13.39 15.26
N LEU A 231 -1.65 14.57 15.72
CA LEU A 231 -0.35 14.78 16.37
C LEU A 231 -0.24 14.07 17.72
N ASN A 232 -1.36 13.94 18.45
CA ASN A 232 -1.37 13.29 19.76
C ASN A 232 -1.44 11.76 19.70
N GLU A 233 -1.66 11.17 18.53
CA GLU A 233 -1.68 9.71 18.34
C GLU A 233 -0.28 9.08 18.47
N ASP A 234 0.79 9.82 18.17
CA ASP A 234 2.18 9.36 18.29
C ASP A 234 3.10 10.55 18.62
N PRO A 235 3.90 10.48 19.71
CA PRO A 235 4.77 11.59 20.12
C PRO A 235 5.88 11.94 19.10
N ASN A 236 6.19 11.04 18.17
CA ASN A 236 7.18 11.29 17.11
C ASN A 236 6.59 12.03 15.91
N ARG A 237 5.26 12.16 15.82
CA ARG A 237 4.62 12.89 14.72
C ARG A 237 4.91 14.37 14.83
N VAL A 238 5.35 14.92 13.71
CA VAL A 238 5.54 16.36 13.54
C VAL A 238 4.65 16.84 12.39
N PRO A 239 4.10 18.07 12.48
CA PRO A 239 3.32 18.60 11.39
C PRO A 239 4.22 18.79 10.15
N PRO A 240 3.68 18.67 8.91
CA PRO A 240 4.50 18.64 7.68
C PRO A 240 5.43 19.86 7.46
N HIS A 241 5.10 21.00 8.05
CA HIS A 241 5.93 22.22 7.97
C HIS A 241 7.19 22.17 8.86
N ARG A 242 7.23 21.28 9.85
CA ARG A 242 8.37 21.06 10.75
C ARG A 242 9.24 19.87 10.34
N ASP A 243 8.72 18.98 9.49
CA ASP A 243 9.52 17.92 8.89
C ASP A 243 10.45 18.50 7.82
N LEU A 244 11.76 18.24 7.96
CA LEU A 244 12.79 18.79 7.09
C LEU A 244 12.79 18.13 5.70
N GLU A 245 12.55 16.82 5.61
CA GLU A 245 12.50 16.11 4.33
C GLU A 245 11.28 16.57 3.54
N ILE A 246 10.11 16.52 4.16
CA ILE A 246 8.84 16.92 3.54
C ILE A 246 8.93 18.38 3.10
N SER A 247 9.47 19.27 3.94
CA SER A 247 9.62 20.68 3.60
C SER A 247 10.59 20.92 2.44
N LYS A 248 11.73 20.22 2.40
CA LYS A 248 12.67 20.31 1.28
C LYS A 248 12.02 19.84 -0.02
N MET A 249 11.30 18.72 0.00
CA MET A 249 10.67 18.14 -1.18
C MET A 249 9.46 18.96 -1.65
N ARG A 250 8.61 19.44 -0.74
CA ARG A 250 7.55 20.42 -1.03
C ARG A 250 8.12 21.64 -1.74
N ASN A 251 9.20 22.22 -1.21
CA ASN A 251 9.80 23.42 -1.81
C ASN A 251 10.38 23.17 -3.20
N LYS A 252 10.92 21.97 -3.48
CA LYS A 252 11.30 21.58 -4.84
C LYS A 252 10.09 21.54 -5.77
N CYS A 253 8.97 20.98 -5.30
CA CYS A 253 7.71 20.91 -6.04
C CYS A 253 7.16 22.31 -6.36
N LEU A 254 7.09 23.20 -5.36
CA LEU A 254 6.62 24.58 -5.54
C LEU A 254 7.51 25.40 -6.47
N LYS A 255 8.83 25.23 -6.42
CA LYS A 255 9.76 25.89 -7.37
C LYS A 255 9.52 25.48 -8.82
N ARG A 256 9.09 24.23 -9.03
CA ARG A 256 8.79 23.68 -10.36
C ARG A 256 7.42 24.14 -10.87
N PHE A 257 6.39 24.17 -10.00
CA PHE A 257 5.07 24.70 -10.35
C PHE A 257 5.07 26.22 -10.57
N PHE A 258 5.86 26.95 -9.77
CA PHE A 258 5.94 28.41 -9.81
C PHE A 258 7.40 28.85 -10.05
N PRO A 259 7.87 28.85 -11.31
CA PRO A 259 9.21 29.31 -11.65
C PRO A 259 9.40 30.80 -11.33
N ASN A 260 8.34 31.61 -11.48
CA ASN A 260 8.33 33.03 -11.14
C ASN A 260 8.44 33.22 -9.62
N ASN A 261 9.42 34.02 -9.19
CA ASN A 261 9.70 34.24 -7.78
C ASN A 261 8.59 35.01 -7.05
N GLU A 262 7.91 35.94 -7.73
CA GLU A 262 6.84 36.74 -7.13
C GLU A 262 5.59 35.90 -6.90
N GLU A 263 5.16 35.16 -7.93
CA GLU A 263 4.04 34.20 -7.80
C GLU A 263 4.33 33.16 -6.72
N ARG A 264 5.55 32.63 -6.68
CA ARG A 264 5.95 31.67 -5.63
C ARG A 264 5.97 32.29 -4.24
N ARG A 265 6.25 33.60 -4.10
CA ARG A 265 6.20 34.29 -2.80
C ARG A 265 4.77 34.31 -2.28
N VAL A 266 3.81 34.68 -3.12
CA VAL A 266 2.38 34.67 -2.78
C VAL A 266 1.93 33.27 -2.35
N VAL A 267 2.28 32.23 -3.12
CA VAL A 267 1.95 30.83 -2.77
C VAL A 267 2.55 30.41 -1.43
N ASN A 268 3.79 30.81 -1.14
CA ASN A 268 4.42 30.51 0.15
C ASN A 268 3.76 31.25 1.32
N GLU A 269 3.31 32.49 1.10
CA GLU A 269 2.57 33.28 2.09
C GLU A 269 1.22 32.63 2.41
N GLU A 270 0.48 32.22 1.38
CA GLU A 270 -0.79 31.51 1.57
C GLU A 270 -0.59 30.15 2.27
N PHE A 271 0.47 29.40 1.91
CA PHE A 271 0.81 28.16 2.62
C PHE A 271 1.16 28.44 4.08
N ALA A 272 1.85 29.55 4.36
CA ALA A 272 2.15 29.98 5.72
C ALA A 272 0.87 30.24 6.51
N ASN A 273 -0.05 31.04 5.97
CA ASN A 273 -1.34 31.32 6.60
C ASN A 273 -2.12 30.04 6.93
N PHE A 274 -2.11 29.06 6.02
CA PHE A 274 -2.70 27.75 6.29
C PHE A 274 -2.11 27.06 7.52
N PHE A 275 -0.79 26.87 7.60
CA PHE A 275 -0.21 26.11 8.72
C PHE A 275 -0.06 26.92 10.01
N THR A 276 0.07 28.24 9.94
CA THR A 276 0.12 29.13 11.11
C THR A 276 -1.25 29.52 11.63
N VAL A 277 -2.32 29.07 10.95
CA VAL A 277 -3.70 29.38 11.34
C VAL A 277 -3.93 30.91 11.26
N GLY A 278 -3.53 31.54 10.16
CA GLY A 278 -3.73 32.96 9.88
C GLY A 278 -4.80 33.20 8.81
N GLU A 279 -5.23 34.45 8.65
CA GLU A 279 -6.15 34.92 7.59
C GLU A 279 -7.31 33.93 7.28
N GLY A 280 -8.33 33.82 8.14
CA GLY A 280 -9.51 32.98 7.89
C GLY A 280 -9.31 31.50 8.30
N PHE A 281 -8.07 31.01 8.35
CA PHE A 281 -7.81 29.67 8.90
C PHE A 281 -7.93 29.61 10.44
N ASP A 282 -7.99 30.76 11.13
CA ASP A 282 -8.19 30.98 12.57
C ASP A 282 -9.62 30.81 13.07
N GLU A 283 -10.57 30.61 12.17
CA GLU A 283 -11.94 30.25 12.55
C GLU A 283 -11.97 28.94 13.35
N HIS A 284 -12.79 28.91 14.41
CA HIS A 284 -12.93 27.75 15.29
C HIS A 284 -13.24 26.46 14.51
N ASP A 285 -14.18 26.55 13.56
CA ASP A 285 -14.62 25.40 12.76
C ASP A 285 -13.52 24.96 11.78
N SER A 286 -12.78 25.91 11.18
CA SER A 286 -11.59 25.59 10.35
C SER A 286 -10.58 24.74 11.11
N ILE A 287 -10.25 25.12 12.35
CA ILE A 287 -9.29 24.40 13.20
C ILE A 287 -9.85 23.05 13.63
N GLY A 288 -11.09 23.04 14.14
CA GLY A 288 -11.75 21.84 14.66
C GLY A 288 -11.94 20.77 13.60
N ASP A 289 -12.23 21.17 12.36
CA ASP A 289 -12.55 20.25 11.27
C ASP A 289 -11.34 19.70 10.53
N ARG A 290 -10.11 20.17 10.82
CA ARG A 290 -8.89 19.69 10.15
C ARG A 290 -8.73 18.17 10.20
N GLY A 291 -9.08 17.56 11.33
CA GLY A 291 -8.98 16.11 11.54
C GLY A 291 -10.25 15.33 11.18
N VAL A 292 -11.34 16.02 10.87
CA VAL A 292 -12.69 15.44 10.76
C VAL A 292 -13.20 15.43 9.33
N LEU A 293 -13.08 16.57 8.62
CA LEU A 293 -13.55 16.69 7.25
C LEU A 293 -12.60 16.00 6.26
N ASP A 294 -13.19 15.47 5.19
CA ASP A 294 -12.43 15.06 4.02
C ASP A 294 -11.60 16.26 3.51
N PRO A 295 -10.30 16.11 3.20
CA PRO A 295 -9.44 17.23 2.84
C PRO A 295 -9.98 18.06 1.68
N LYS A 296 -10.57 17.42 0.66
CA LYS A 296 -11.17 18.14 -0.47
C LYS A 296 -12.34 19.01 -0.03
N LYS A 297 -13.15 18.55 0.91
CA LYS A 297 -14.28 19.31 1.47
C LYS A 297 -13.79 20.44 2.36
N TRP A 298 -12.79 20.20 3.21
CA TRP A 298 -12.23 21.22 4.09
C TRP A 298 -11.70 22.42 3.30
N TRP A 299 -10.95 22.14 2.22
CA TRP A 299 -10.44 23.17 1.32
C TRP A 299 -11.51 23.86 0.45
N GLY A 300 -12.70 23.26 0.34
CA GLY A 300 -13.83 23.82 -0.40
C GLY A 300 -14.69 24.78 0.44
N HIS A 301 -14.39 24.94 1.72
CA HIS A 301 -15.22 25.74 2.63
C HIS A 301 -14.90 27.24 2.52
N PRO A 302 -15.88 28.14 2.83
CA PRO A 302 -15.69 29.58 2.86
C PRO A 302 -14.42 30.13 3.55
N TRP A 303 -13.92 29.55 4.63
CA TRP A 303 -12.66 30.01 5.25
C TRP A 303 -11.44 29.89 4.32
N CYS A 304 -11.50 28.98 3.34
CA CYS A 304 -10.50 28.88 2.28
C CYS A 304 -10.75 29.83 1.09
N GLY A 305 -11.97 30.37 0.96
CA GLY A 305 -12.43 31.16 -0.19
C GLY A 305 -12.73 32.63 0.10
N SER A 306 -12.89 33.02 1.38
CA SER A 306 -13.24 34.38 1.81
C SER A 306 -12.09 35.37 1.65
N ILE A 307 -10.86 34.89 1.42
CA ILE A 307 -9.69 35.75 1.33
C ILE A 307 -9.49 36.33 -0.09
N TYR A 308 -9.94 35.70 -1.20
CA TYR A 308 -9.48 36.12 -2.54
C TYR A 308 -10.47 36.07 -3.72
N ALA A 309 -11.79 36.06 -3.50
CA ALA A 309 -12.74 36.13 -4.62
C ALA A 309 -12.72 37.44 -5.45
N PRO A 310 -12.29 38.63 -4.95
CA PRO A 310 -12.25 39.82 -5.80
C PRO A 310 -10.86 40.46 -6.04
N LYS A 311 -9.79 40.09 -5.33
CA LYS A 311 -8.51 40.84 -5.42
C LYS A 311 -7.52 40.33 -6.45
N PHE A 312 -7.57 39.05 -6.79
CA PHE A 312 -6.72 38.46 -7.80
C PHE A 312 -7.62 37.62 -8.68
N GLY A 313 -7.70 37.94 -9.97
CA GLY A 313 -8.50 37.19 -10.94
C GLY A 313 -8.17 35.68 -10.93
N PRO A 314 -8.81 34.88 -11.79
CA PRO A 314 -8.97 33.41 -11.66
C PRO A 314 -7.69 32.54 -11.75
N LYS A 315 -6.50 33.05 -11.44
CA LYS A 315 -5.23 32.45 -11.81
C LYS A 315 -4.51 31.64 -10.74
N VAL A 316 -4.62 31.90 -9.43
CA VAL A 316 -3.99 31.02 -8.42
C VAL A 316 -4.70 31.18 -7.09
N THR A 317 -5.44 30.17 -6.65
CA THR A 317 -5.87 30.02 -5.25
C THR A 317 -5.64 28.54 -4.87
N TRP A 318 -5.28 28.23 -3.62
CA TRP A 318 -5.12 26.83 -3.17
C TRP A 318 -6.29 25.89 -3.52
N PRO A 319 -7.57 26.33 -3.57
CA PRO A 319 -8.64 25.53 -4.13
C PRO A 319 -8.37 25.06 -5.56
N ILE A 320 -7.73 25.88 -6.42
CA ILE A 320 -7.33 25.49 -7.78
C ILE A 320 -6.15 24.53 -7.74
N LEU A 321 -5.15 24.74 -6.88
CA LEU A 321 -3.96 23.87 -6.73
C LEU A 321 -4.32 22.50 -6.15
N LEU A 322 -5.24 22.48 -5.20
CA LEU A 322 -5.80 21.26 -4.62
C LEU A 322 -6.82 20.62 -5.58
N LEU A 323 -7.65 21.38 -6.30
CA LEU A 323 -8.44 20.85 -7.41
C LEU A 323 -7.54 20.30 -8.50
N PHE A 324 -6.35 20.86 -8.74
CA PHE A 324 -5.37 20.37 -9.71
C PHE A 324 -4.64 19.13 -9.20
N MET A 325 -4.31 19.04 -7.90
CA MET A 325 -3.67 17.85 -7.33
C MET A 325 -4.66 16.71 -7.04
N LEU A 326 -5.92 17.03 -6.73
CA LEU A 326 -7.02 16.07 -6.63
C LEU A 326 -7.59 15.72 -8.04
N ARG A 327 -7.39 16.57 -9.07
CA ARG A 327 -7.59 16.22 -10.49
C ARG A 327 -6.36 15.59 -11.13
N ALA A 328 -5.16 15.69 -10.57
CA ALA A 328 -3.96 15.06 -11.14
C ALA A 328 -4.07 13.53 -11.16
N GLU A 329 -5.03 12.97 -10.43
CA GLU A 329 -5.44 11.57 -10.57
C GLU A 329 -6.27 11.28 -11.84
N LEU A 330 -6.92 12.28 -12.46
CA LEU A 330 -7.63 12.08 -13.74
C LEU A 330 -6.69 11.97 -14.95
N GLU A 331 -5.48 12.54 -14.90
CA GLU A 331 -4.48 12.31 -15.97
C GLU A 331 -3.72 10.98 -15.79
N TYR A 332 -3.79 10.36 -14.62
CA TYR A 332 -3.28 8.99 -14.40
C TYR A 332 -4.15 7.93 -15.08
N LEU A 333 -5.47 8.19 -15.22
CA LEU A 333 -6.41 7.32 -15.92
C LEU A 333 -6.20 7.30 -17.45
N LEU A 334 -5.53 8.30 -18.04
CA LEU A 334 -5.23 8.32 -19.49
C LEU A 334 -4.03 7.46 -19.89
N ILE A 335 -3.15 7.09 -18.94
CA ILE A 335 -1.97 6.27 -19.24
C ILE A 335 -2.25 4.78 -18.95
N HIS A 336 -3.21 4.47 -18.06
CA HIS A 336 -3.59 3.08 -17.79
C HIS A 336 -4.44 2.44 -18.91
N SER A 337 -5.03 3.21 -19.82
CA SER A 337 -5.76 2.67 -20.98
C SER A 337 -4.86 2.30 -22.18
N LEU A 338 -3.54 2.47 -22.09
CA LEU A 338 -2.61 2.20 -23.21
C LEU A 338 -1.64 1.04 -22.95
N HIS A 339 -1.73 0.35 -21.81
CA HIS A 339 -0.85 -0.77 -21.48
C HIS A 339 -1.58 -2.08 -21.11
N GLU A 340 -2.88 -2.18 -21.37
CA GLU A 340 -3.62 -3.45 -21.34
C GLU A 340 -3.77 -4.12 -22.71
N GLU A 341 -3.16 -3.57 -23.77
CA GLU A 341 -2.99 -4.24 -25.07
C GLU A 341 -1.50 -4.45 -25.37
N GLU A 342 -0.92 -5.49 -24.78
CA GLU A 342 0.21 -6.32 -25.26
C GLU A 342 0.52 -7.40 -24.21
#